data_AF-A0A2N0TZF8-F1
#
_entry.id   AF-A0A2N0TZF8-F1
#
_cell.length_a   1.000
_cell.length_b   1.000
_cell.length_c   1.000
_cell.angle_alpha   90.00
_cell.angle_beta   90.00
_cell.angle_gamma   90.00
#
_symmetry.space_group_name_H-M   'P 1'
#
loop_
_entity.id
_entity.type
_entity.pdbx_description
1 polymer ?
#
loop_
_entity_poly.entity_id
_entity_poly.type
_entity_poly.pdbx_seq_one_letter_code
_entity_poly.pdbx_strand_id
1 'polypeptide(L)' 'MNLQEEKISLAQLLMETNDPELIRSIREILSERKPSDFWNELSSEEKAEIEEADKEIAREETTSYENFIKKHR' A
#
# COMPACT_ATOMS: atom_id res chain seq x y z
N MET A 1 -0.91 -19.23 27.98
CA MET A 1 0.05 -18.37 27.27
C MET A 1 -0.54 -16.99 27.20
N ASN A 2 0.07 -16.01 27.86
CA ASN A 2 -0.41 -14.64 27.86
C ASN A 2 0.22 -13.90 26.68
N LEU A 3 -0.61 -13.42 25.77
CA LEU A 3 -0.15 -12.74 24.55
C LEU A 3 0.68 -11.48 24.83
N GLN A 4 0.46 -10.82 25.97
CA GLN A 4 1.24 -9.65 26.37
C GLN A 4 2.65 -10.04 26.83
N GLU A 5 2.76 -11.14 27.58
CA GLU A 5 4.06 -11.67 28.01
C GLU A 5 4.90 -12.10 26.80
N GLU A 6 4.26 -12.74 25.82
CA GLU A 6 4.93 -13.15 24.58
C GLU A 6 5.47 -11.96 23.78
N LYS A 7 4.69 -10.88 23.65
CA LYS A 7 5.12 -9.66 22.95
C LYS A 7 6.32 -9.00 23.63
N ILE A 8 6.33 -8.96 24.96
CA ILE A 8 7.45 -8.38 25.73
C ILE A 8 8.71 -9.22 25.54
N SER A 9 8.59 -10.55 25.61
CA SER A 9 9.69 -11.49 25.37
C SER A 9 10.32 -11.30 23.98
N LEU A 10 9.49 -11.22 22.93
CA LEU A 10 9.95 -10.98 21.56
C LEU A 10 10.65 -9.61 21.39
N ALA A 11 10.13 -8.57 22.05
CA ALA A 11 10.76 -7.25 22.03
C ALA A 11 12.14 -7.25 22.70
N GLN A 12 12.29 -7.97 23.82
CA GLN A 12 13.59 -8.14 24.48
C GLN A 12 14.61 -8.85 23.59
N LEU A 13 14.20 -9.97 22.97
CA LEU A 13 15.06 -10.72 22.05
C LEU A 13 15.52 -9.87 20.86
N LEU A 14 14.63 -9.03 20.33
CA LEU A 14 14.96 -8.11 19.23
C LEU A 14 15.95 -7.03 19.67
N MET A 15 15.84 -6.49 20.89
CA MET A 15 16.78 -5.49 21.42
C MET A 15 18.19 -6.05 21.64
N GLU A 16 18.31 -7.34 21.94
CA GLU A 16 19.58 -8.03 22.15
C GLU A 16 20.23 -8.52 20.84
N THR A 17 19.46 -8.56 19.75
CA THR A 17 19.93 -9.00 18.43
C THR A 17 20.81 -7.93 17.78
N ASN A 18 22.03 -8.29 17.37
CA ASN A 18 22.96 -7.39 16.69
C ASN A 18 23.16 -7.71 15.19
N ASP A 19 22.51 -8.76 14.68
CA ASP A 19 22.59 -9.13 13.27
C ASP A 19 21.65 -8.23 12.41
N PRO A 20 22.21 -7.36 11.54
CA PRO A 20 21.40 -6.44 10.75
C PRO A 20 20.49 -7.14 9.73
N GLU A 21 20.91 -8.28 9.16
CA GLU A 21 20.13 -9.01 8.16
C GLU A 21 18.91 -9.67 8.80
N LEU A 22 19.08 -10.19 10.02
CA LEU A 22 17.98 -10.74 10.81
C LEU A 22 16.96 -9.66 11.20
N ILE A 23 17.43 -8.49 11.67
CA ILE A 23 16.55 -7.36 12.01
C ILE A 23 15.77 -6.89 10.78
N ARG A 24 16.42 -6.82 9.61
CA ARG A 24 15.78 -6.46 8.35
C ARG A 24 14.69 -7.46 7.96
N SER A 25 15.00 -8.75 8.02
CA SER A 25 14.04 -9.82 7.70
C SER A 25 12.80 -9.77 8.61
N ILE A 26 13.00 -9.56 9.91
CA ILE A 26 11.90 -9.41 10.89
C ILE A 26 11.07 -8.16 10.58
N ARG A 27 11.70 -7.05 10.20
CA ARG A 27 11.00 -5.82 9.80
C ARG A 27 10.11 -6.07 8.59
N GLU A 28 10.60 -6.75 7.56
CA GLU A 28 9.83 -7.07 6.36
C GLU A 28 8.61 -7.93 6.72
N ILE A 29 8.79 -9.03 7.48
CA ILE A 29 7.70 -9.90 7.95
C ILE A 29 6.63 -9.16 8.77
N LEU A 30 7.04 -8.21 9.61
CA LEU A 30 6.12 -7.42 10.44
C LEU A 30 5.46 -6.27 9.67
N SER A 31 6.10 -5.77 8.61
CA SER A 31 5.61 -4.66 7.79
C SER A 31 4.67 -5.13 6.67
N GLU A 32 4.92 -6.30 6.09
CA GLU A 32 4.06 -6.96 5.08
C GLU A 32 2.65 -7.30 5.60
N ARG A 33 2.43 -7.25 6.92
CA ARG A 33 1.10 -7.44 7.52
C ARG A 33 0.23 -6.19 7.51
N LYS A 34 0.74 -5.03 7.11
CA LYS A 34 -0.14 -3.94 6.68
C LYS A 34 -0.41 -4.18 5.20
N PRO A 35 -1.67 -4.46 4.77
CA PRO A 35 -1.97 -4.31 3.36
C PRO A 35 -1.58 -2.88 3.01
N SER A 36 -0.52 -2.76 2.21
CA SER A 36 -0.21 -1.54 1.50
C SER A 36 -1.49 -1.22 0.74
N ASP A 37 -2.18 -0.16 1.14
CA ASP A 37 -3.25 0.38 0.32
C ASP A 37 -2.64 0.62 -1.06
N PHE A 38 -3.24 0.09 -2.12
CA PHE A 38 -2.71 0.17 -3.48
C PHE A 38 -2.39 1.63 -3.86
N TRP A 39 -3.10 2.58 -3.25
CA TRP A 39 -2.80 4.01 -3.33
C TRP A 39 -1.33 4.34 -3.02
N ASN A 40 -0.71 3.66 -2.06
CA ASN A 40 0.69 3.89 -1.69
C ASN A 40 1.68 3.31 -2.71
N GLU A 41 1.23 2.41 -3.59
CA GLU A 41 2.03 1.77 -4.63
C GLU A 41 2.04 2.56 -5.94
N LEU A 42 1.06 3.46 -6.13
CA LEU A 42 0.99 4.35 -7.28
C LEU A 42 2.10 5.41 -7.25
N SER A 43 2.71 5.62 -8.41
CA SER A 43 3.63 6.73 -8.68
C SER A 43 2.94 8.09 -8.53
N SER A 44 3.73 9.15 -8.43
CA SER A 44 3.20 10.52 -8.38
C SER A 44 2.42 10.89 -9.63
N GLU A 45 2.78 10.33 -10.79
CA GLU A 45 2.09 10.59 -12.06
C GLU A 45 0.72 9.90 -12.08
N GLU A 46 0.65 8.62 -11.71
CA GLU A 46 -0.61 7.87 -11.61
C GLU A 46 -1.58 8.50 -10.59
N LYS A 47 -1.06 9.00 -9.46
CA LYS A 47 -1.87 9.74 -8.49
C LYS A 47 -2.43 11.04 -9.07
N ALA A 48 -1.59 11.80 -9.77
CA ALA A 48 -2.00 13.06 -10.40
C ALA A 48 -3.06 12.83 -11.50
N GLU A 49 -2.94 11.74 -12.27
CA GLU A 49 -3.94 11.35 -13.27
C GLU A 49 -5.29 11.02 -12.62
N ILE A 50 -5.29 10.25 -11.53
CA ILE A 50 -6.53 9.94 -10.79
C ILE A 50 -7.16 11.21 -10.21
N GLU A 51 -6.36 12.10 -9.61
CA GLU A 51 -6.86 13.38 -9.07
C GLU A 51 -7.44 14.29 -10.16
N GLU A 52 -6.91 14.26 -11.39
CA GLU A 52 -7.50 15.00 -12.50
C GLU A 52 -8.78 14.34 -13.00
N ALA A 53 -8.80 13.01 -13.13
CA ALA A 53 -10.00 12.26 -13.49
C ALA A 53 -11.17 12.54 -12.53
N ASP A 54 -10.91 12.66 -11.22
CA ASP A 54 -11.93 13.05 -10.24
C ASP A 54 -12.53 14.44 -10.53
N LYS A 55 -11.71 15.41 -10.99
CA LYS A 55 -12.19 16.75 -11.40
C LYS A 55 -13.00 16.70 -12.69
N GLU A 56 -12.56 15.91 -13.67
CA GLU A 56 -13.28 15.70 -14.93
C GLU A 56 -14.65 15.04 -14.66
N ILE A 57 -14.70 14.03 -13.79
CA ILE A 57 -15.95 13.39 -13.35
C ILE A 57 -16.87 14.42 -12.68
N ALA A 58 -16.34 15.26 -11.79
CA ALA A 58 -17.13 16.30 -11.14
C ALA A 58 -17.68 17.36 -12.12
N ARG A 59 -17.03 17.55 -13.27
CA ARG A 59 -17.49 18.42 -14.37
C ARG A 59 -18.40 17.70 -15.37
N GLU A 60 -18.75 16.44 -15.12
CA GLU A 60 -19.49 15.58 -16.05
C GLU A 60 -18.76 15.35 -17.38
N GLU A 61 -17.43 15.53 -17.41
CA GLU A 61 -16.56 15.31 -18.58
C GLU A 61 -16.25 13.82 -18.78
N THR A 62 -17.28 12.97 -18.65
CA THR A 62 -17.15 11.52 -18.77
C THR A 62 -17.86 11.00 -20.02
N THR A 63 -17.44 9.85 -20.51
CA THR A 63 -18.13 9.15 -21.59
C THR A 63 -18.29 7.68 -21.23
N SER A 64 -19.38 7.05 -21.70
CA SER A 64 -19.55 5.62 -21.46
C SER A 64 -18.54 4.83 -22.27
N TYR A 65 -18.05 3.73 -21.69
CA TYR A 65 -17.11 2.83 -22.35
C TYR A 65 -17.61 2.37 -23.73
N GLU A 66 -18.91 2.05 -23.82
CA GLU A 66 -19.53 1.65 -25.09
C GLU A 66 -19.43 2.74 -26.17
N ASN A 67 -19.58 4.01 -25.80
CA ASN A 67 -19.49 5.12 -26.74
C ASN A 67 -18.05 5.45 -27.11
N PHE A 68 -17.12 5.27 -26.18
CA PHE A 68 -15.68 5.40 -26.43
C PHE A 68 -15.20 4.36 -27.45
N ILE A 69 -15.48 3.07 -27.22
CA ILE A 69 -14.92 1.98 -28.05
C ILE A 69 -15.52 1.91 -29.46
N LYS A 70 -16.74 2.44 -29.68
CA LYS A 70 -17.35 2.55 -31.01
C LYS A 70 -16.48 3.32 -32.01
N LYS A 71 -15.66 4.27 -31.55
CA LYS A 71 -14.77 5.06 -32.40
C LYS A 71 -13.47 4.33 -32.79
N HIS A 72 -13.19 3.20 -32.17
CA HIS A 72 -11.96 2.40 -32.36
C HIS A 72 -12.24 1.00 -32.92
N ARG A 73 -13.49 0.72 -33.31
CA ARG A 73 -13.90 -0.50 -34.00
C ARG A 73 -13.97 -0.32 -35.52
#